data_AF-A0A834N6Q2-F1
#
_entry.id   AF-A0A834N6Q2-F1
#
_cell.length_a   1.000
_cell.length_b   1.000
_cell.length_c   1.000
_cell.angle_alpha   90.00
_cell.angle_beta   90.00
_cell.angle_gamma   90.00
#
_symmetry.space_group_name_H-M   'P 1'
#
loop_
_entity.id
_entity.type
_entity.pdbx_description
1 polymer ?
#
loop_
_entity_poly.entity_id
_entity_poly.type
_entity_poly.pdbx_seq_one_letter_code
_entity_poly.pdbx_strand_id
1 'polypeptide(L)'
;MQLFDKSNVRDASEHAEEVNATATALTRKQEAAEQSRRKASLPSLKRKEEGVTRTVDEEQEKYEDEDELSDQCPEPNGYFPDGEQCDKYYDCRDGKFTVKLCPDGLVFNDFSPQHEKCDLPFGIDCTKRPELQKPQPSPHCPRMHGYFAHEDSRNCDTFYYCVEGKYNMITCPDGLVFSEKTGICNWPDEAQKKGCGSRELFNFTCPKVDDSVAATHPRYPDTEDCQYFYVCVNGEIPRRSGCKLGQAFDERTGKCDWARKIPECKDWYKDQLTDEELDALENPPPKPKPAGGGQNRRKGSRPT
;
A
#
# COMPACT_ATOMS: atom_id res chain seq x y z
N MET A 1 -4.22 4.62 -53.16
CA MET A 1 -4.27 6.06 -52.81
C MET A 1 -3.09 6.33 -51.89
N GLN A 2 -2.07 7.03 -52.43
CA GLN A 2 -0.99 7.84 -51.82
C GLN A 2 -0.38 7.39 -50.46
N LEU A 3 0.89 6.97 -50.35
CA LEU A 3 2.17 7.75 -50.39
C LEU A 3 2.22 8.94 -49.40
N PHE A 4 3.08 8.85 -48.37
CA PHE A 4 4.24 9.72 -47.98
C PHE A 4 3.89 11.20 -47.67
N ASP A 5 4.50 11.88 -46.69
CA ASP A 5 5.95 11.98 -46.48
C ASP A 5 6.35 12.52 -45.08
N LYS A 6 7.63 12.26 -44.79
CA LYS A 6 8.59 12.70 -43.76
C LYS A 6 8.35 14.09 -43.16
N SER A 7 8.76 14.37 -41.91
CA SER A 7 10.14 14.62 -41.44
C SER A 7 10.03 14.98 -39.95
N ASN A 8 10.97 14.73 -39.04
CA ASN A 8 12.18 15.53 -38.89
C ASN A 8 13.00 14.98 -37.69
N VAL A 9 14.33 15.01 -37.83
CA VAL A 9 15.33 14.72 -36.79
C VAL A 9 15.87 16.06 -36.29
N ARG A 10 15.89 16.26 -34.97
CA ARG A 10 16.59 17.28 -34.13
C ARG A 10 15.84 17.29 -32.78
N ASP A 11 16.40 17.44 -31.60
CA ASP A 11 17.75 17.81 -31.16
C ASP A 11 17.86 17.34 -29.69
N ALA A 12 19.07 17.04 -29.22
CA ALA A 12 19.35 16.65 -27.85
C ALA A 12 19.91 17.87 -27.11
N SER A 13 19.05 18.65 -26.45
CA SER A 13 19.46 19.71 -25.51
C SER A 13 18.27 20.27 -24.74
N GLU A 14 17.83 19.63 -23.64
CA GLU A 14 16.82 20.23 -22.74
C GLU A 14 16.79 19.58 -21.33
N HIS A 15 17.95 19.36 -20.71
CA HIS A 15 18.05 18.81 -19.34
C HIS A 15 18.82 19.71 -18.35
N ALA A 16 18.79 21.03 -18.53
CA ALA A 16 19.56 21.95 -17.66
C ALA A 16 18.78 23.12 -17.03
N GLU A 17 17.46 23.23 -17.19
CA GLU A 17 16.70 24.37 -16.62
C GLU A 17 15.77 24.03 -15.43
N GLU A 18 15.50 22.77 -15.11
CA GLU A 18 14.59 22.41 -14.00
C GLU A 18 15.19 22.48 -12.59
N VAL A 19 16.50 22.68 -12.45
CA VAL A 19 17.17 22.62 -11.12
C VAL A 19 17.16 23.97 -10.39
N ASN A 20 16.84 25.09 -11.07
CA ASN A 20 16.99 26.43 -10.48
C ASN A 20 15.68 27.07 -9.97
N ALA A 21 14.51 26.47 -10.25
CA ALA A 21 13.21 26.95 -9.77
C ALA A 21 12.88 26.47 -8.34
N THR A 22 13.49 25.38 -7.88
CA THR A 22 13.23 24.79 -6.56
C THR A 22 14.00 25.50 -5.43
N ALA A 23 15.12 26.15 -5.72
CA ALA A 23 15.93 26.85 -4.72
C ALA A 23 15.34 28.19 -4.26
N THR A 24 14.56 28.88 -5.10
CA THR A 24 13.93 30.17 -4.77
C THR A 24 12.57 30.05 -4.07
N ALA A 25 11.92 28.89 -4.14
CA ALA A 25 10.67 28.61 -3.42
C ALA A 25 10.89 28.26 -1.93
N LEU A 26 12.07 27.77 -1.57
CA LEU A 26 12.42 27.39 -0.19
C LEU A 26 12.73 28.59 0.70
N THR A 27 13.28 29.69 0.16
CA THR A 27 13.61 30.90 0.94
C THR A 27 12.39 31.75 1.28
N ARG A 28 11.35 31.79 0.45
CA ARG A 28 10.09 32.50 0.77
C ARG A 28 9.25 31.82 1.87
N LYS A 29 9.42 30.51 2.09
CA LYS A 29 8.75 29.78 3.18
C LYS A 29 9.45 29.96 4.54
N GLN A 30 10.69 30.44 4.58
CA GLN A 30 11.44 30.63 5.83
C GLN A 30 11.21 32.01 6.47
N GLU A 31 10.90 33.06 5.70
CA GLU A 31 10.65 34.41 6.26
C GLU A 31 9.27 34.56 6.96
N ALA A 32 8.27 33.73 6.63
CA ALA A 32 6.94 33.79 7.23
C ALA A 32 6.86 33.16 8.65
N ALA A 33 7.83 32.33 9.02
CA ALA A 33 7.84 31.61 10.30
C ALA A 33 8.50 32.39 11.46
N GLU A 34 9.27 33.45 11.16
CA GLU A 34 10.06 34.19 12.15
C GLU A 34 9.33 35.43 12.71
N GLN A 35 8.36 35.99 11.98
CA GLN A 35 7.55 37.13 12.46
C GLN A 35 6.51 36.74 13.53
N SER A 36 6.08 35.47 13.55
CA SER A 36 5.08 34.98 14.50
C SER A 36 5.64 34.69 15.90
N ARG A 37 6.97 34.60 16.06
CA ARG A 37 7.62 34.33 17.36
C ARG A 37 7.87 35.57 18.23
N ARG A 38 7.76 36.80 17.69
CA ARG A 38 8.09 38.03 18.43
C ARG A 38 6.92 38.69 19.18
N LYS A 39 5.68 38.17 19.11
CA LYS A 39 4.50 38.77 19.77
C LYS A 39 4.07 38.11 21.09
N ALA A 40 4.76 37.06 21.54
CA ALA A 40 4.44 36.35 22.78
C ALA A 40 5.52 36.58 23.85
N SER A 41 5.68 37.81 24.32
CA SER A 41 6.40 38.07 25.58
C SER A 41 6.04 39.45 26.11
N LEU A 42 5.04 39.51 27.00
CA LEU A 42 4.87 40.52 28.05
C LEU A 42 3.65 40.15 28.92
N PRO A 43 3.84 39.86 30.22
CA PRO A 43 2.79 40.04 31.22
C PRO A 43 3.08 41.29 32.06
N SER A 44 2.07 42.15 32.20
CA SER A 44 2.06 43.27 33.15
C SER A 44 1.34 42.88 34.45
N LEU A 45 1.66 43.61 35.51
CA LEU A 45 1.53 43.28 36.93
C LEU A 45 0.10 43.25 37.50
N LYS A 46 -0.01 42.51 38.60
CA LYS A 46 -1.14 42.22 39.51
C LYS A 46 -1.96 43.44 39.98
N ARG A 47 -3.29 43.26 40.20
CA ARG A 47 -3.97 43.69 41.44
C ARG A 47 -5.29 42.92 41.74
N LYS A 48 -5.54 42.85 43.06
CA LYS A 48 -6.46 42.12 43.95
C LYS A 48 -8.00 42.21 43.79
N GLU A 49 -8.60 41.15 44.36
CA GLU A 49 -9.78 41.04 45.28
C GLU A 49 -11.22 41.03 44.74
N GLU A 50 -11.84 39.85 44.95
CA GLU A 50 -13.18 39.49 45.45
C GLU A 50 -14.39 40.44 45.32
N GLY A 51 -15.53 39.87 44.88
CA GLY A 51 -16.84 40.47 45.07
C GLY A 51 -17.98 39.75 44.34
N VAL A 52 -18.74 38.96 45.09
CA VAL A 52 -20.03 38.33 44.70
C VAL A 52 -21.14 39.39 44.70
N THR A 53 -22.03 39.42 43.69
CA THR A 53 -23.51 39.39 43.78
C THR A 53 -24.22 39.78 42.47
N ARG A 54 -25.28 38.99 42.17
CA ARG A 54 -26.53 39.18 41.37
C ARG A 54 -26.81 40.62 40.86
N THR A 55 -27.34 40.85 39.65
CA THR A 55 -28.72 40.55 39.19
C THR A 55 -28.92 40.86 37.68
N VAL A 56 -29.81 40.10 37.00
CA VAL A 56 -30.77 40.40 35.89
C VAL A 56 -30.71 41.80 35.21
N ASP A 57 -30.83 42.01 33.90
CA ASP A 57 -31.53 41.37 32.76
C ASP A 57 -30.90 41.83 31.42
N GLU A 58 -31.25 41.16 30.31
CA GLU A 58 -31.14 41.61 28.89
C GLU A 58 -29.69 41.68 28.32
N GLU A 59 -29.28 41.06 27.21
CA GLU A 59 -29.96 40.73 25.96
C GLU A 59 -29.41 39.42 25.38
N GLN A 60 -30.33 38.67 24.78
CA GLN A 60 -30.16 37.34 24.25
C GLN A 60 -29.96 37.45 22.74
N GLU A 61 -28.72 37.64 22.28
CA GLU A 61 -28.34 37.49 20.87
C GLU A 61 -26.91 36.95 20.77
N LYS A 62 -26.74 35.65 21.02
CA LYS A 62 -25.53 34.94 20.57
C LYS A 62 -25.67 33.42 20.59
N TYR A 63 -26.64 32.87 19.85
CA TYR A 63 -26.77 31.42 19.68
C TYR A 63 -27.30 31.02 18.31
N GLU A 64 -26.84 31.65 17.23
CA GLU A 64 -27.11 31.18 15.87
C GLU A 64 -25.93 31.59 14.97
N ASP A 65 -24.75 30.97 15.12
CA ASP A 65 -23.66 31.18 14.16
C ASP A 65 -22.54 30.14 14.20
N GLU A 66 -22.81 28.93 14.73
CA GLU A 66 -21.85 27.81 14.68
C GLU A 66 -22.35 26.60 13.86
N ASP A 67 -23.58 26.65 13.31
CA ASP A 67 -24.13 25.60 12.42
C ASP A 67 -24.14 25.97 10.93
N GLU A 68 -23.95 27.25 10.55
CA GLU A 68 -24.11 27.72 9.15
C GLU A 68 -22.82 27.71 8.31
N LEU A 69 -21.72 27.16 8.84
CA LEU A 69 -20.44 27.06 8.10
C LEU A 69 -20.28 25.74 7.32
N SER A 70 -21.32 24.89 7.28
CA SER A 70 -21.33 23.65 6.48
C SER A 70 -22.25 23.69 5.25
N ASP A 71 -22.99 24.78 5.03
CA ASP A 71 -24.07 24.83 4.04
C ASP A 71 -23.65 25.24 2.61
N GLN A 72 -22.35 25.47 2.37
CA GLN A 72 -21.84 25.90 1.06
C GLN A 72 -20.77 24.96 0.51
N CYS A 73 -20.99 24.55 -0.74
CA CYS A 73 -20.02 23.83 -1.53
C CYS A 73 -18.71 24.63 -1.68
N PRO A 74 -17.53 24.02 -1.46
CA PRO A 74 -16.24 24.69 -1.68
C PRO A 74 -16.10 25.24 -3.11
N GLU A 75 -16.60 24.49 -4.10
CA GLU A 75 -16.76 24.96 -5.49
C GLU A 75 -18.17 24.64 -6.00
N PRO A 76 -18.70 25.35 -7.02
CA PRO A 76 -20.06 25.13 -7.51
C PRO A 76 -20.34 23.69 -7.94
N ASN A 77 -19.33 22.99 -8.46
CA ASN A 77 -19.45 21.64 -8.97
C ASN A 77 -18.30 20.76 -8.48
N GLY A 78 -18.60 19.58 -7.97
CA GLY A 78 -17.58 18.60 -7.58
C GLY A 78 -18.02 17.71 -6.43
N TYR A 79 -17.07 16.91 -5.95
CA TYR A 79 -17.22 16.00 -4.83
C TYR A 79 -16.23 16.37 -3.74
N PHE A 80 -16.74 16.61 -2.54
CA PHE A 80 -15.94 17.13 -1.43
C PHE A 80 -16.07 16.27 -0.17
N PRO A 81 -14.98 16.02 0.57
CA PRO A 81 -15.02 15.19 1.78
C PRO A 81 -15.80 15.89 2.90
N ASP A 82 -16.40 15.09 3.77
CA ASP A 82 -16.87 15.56 5.06
C ASP A 82 -15.72 15.87 6.02
N GLY A 83 -15.93 16.84 6.92
CA GLY A 83 -14.92 17.32 7.87
C GLY A 83 -14.63 16.35 9.02
N GLU A 84 -15.55 15.43 9.33
CA GLU A 84 -15.48 14.57 10.52
C GLU A 84 -15.56 13.08 10.16
N GLN A 85 -16.28 12.73 9.10
CA GLN A 85 -16.57 11.36 8.70
C GLN A 85 -15.88 10.95 7.38
N CYS A 86 -15.01 9.94 7.41
CA CYS A 86 -14.17 9.58 6.26
C CYS A 86 -14.95 8.96 5.09
N ASP A 87 -16.09 8.34 5.37
CA ASP A 87 -16.94 7.69 4.35
C ASP A 87 -18.12 8.58 3.91
N LYS A 88 -18.18 9.83 4.37
CA LYS A 88 -19.17 10.82 3.96
C LYS A 88 -18.56 11.88 3.06
N TYR A 89 -19.34 12.30 2.08
CA TYR A 89 -18.95 13.31 1.11
C TYR A 89 -20.17 14.05 0.56
N TYR A 90 -19.89 15.15 -0.13
CA TYR A 90 -20.88 16.07 -0.68
C TYR A 90 -20.76 16.09 -2.21
N ASP A 91 -21.87 15.84 -2.90
CA ASP A 91 -22.00 16.05 -4.34
C ASP A 91 -22.59 17.44 -4.59
N CYS A 92 -21.74 18.35 -5.04
CA CYS A 92 -22.05 19.74 -5.29
C CYS A 92 -22.42 19.98 -6.74
N ARG A 93 -23.58 20.60 -6.96
CA ARG A 93 -24.10 21.01 -8.27
C ARG A 93 -24.67 22.41 -8.19
N ASP A 94 -24.12 23.32 -8.99
CA ASP A 94 -24.47 24.74 -9.00
C ASP A 94 -24.53 25.37 -7.59
N GLY A 95 -23.56 25.00 -6.74
CA GLY A 95 -23.45 25.48 -5.36
C GLY A 95 -24.36 24.82 -4.34
N LYS A 96 -25.20 23.86 -4.75
CA LYS A 96 -26.06 23.06 -3.86
C LYS A 96 -25.44 21.70 -3.63
N PHE A 97 -25.26 21.33 -2.36
CA PHE A 97 -24.73 20.01 -2.03
C PHE A 97 -25.84 18.98 -1.82
N THR A 98 -25.51 17.73 -2.12
CA THR A 98 -26.23 16.54 -1.67
C THR A 98 -25.31 15.70 -0.82
N VAL A 99 -25.76 15.32 0.38
CA VAL A 99 -25.00 14.43 1.26
C VAL A 99 -25.02 13.01 0.72
N LYS A 100 -23.85 12.38 0.62
CA LYS A 100 -23.69 10.99 0.20
C LYS A 100 -22.77 10.24 1.17
N LEU A 101 -22.97 8.92 1.21
CA LEU A 101 -22.13 7.98 1.93
C LEU A 101 -21.51 7.01 0.94
N CYS A 102 -20.24 6.67 1.16
CA CYS A 102 -19.61 5.55 0.52
C CYS A 102 -20.24 4.24 1.00
N PRO A 103 -20.20 3.17 0.18
CA PRO A 103 -20.58 1.83 0.63
C PRO A 103 -19.84 1.42 1.90
N ASP A 104 -20.51 0.69 2.80
CA ASP A 104 -19.97 0.33 4.11
C ASP A 104 -18.63 -0.41 4.01
N GLY A 105 -17.58 0.16 4.61
CA GLY A 105 -16.20 -0.35 4.55
C GLY A 105 -15.31 0.31 3.49
N LEU A 106 -15.86 1.21 2.67
CA LEU A 106 -15.10 2.13 1.82
C LEU A 106 -15.09 3.55 2.42
N VAL A 107 -14.11 4.34 2.01
CA VAL A 107 -13.96 5.75 2.40
C VAL A 107 -13.89 6.63 1.16
N PHE A 108 -14.27 7.90 1.29
CA PHE A 108 -14.24 8.85 0.18
C PHE A 108 -12.79 9.21 -0.18
N ASN A 109 -12.45 9.03 -1.46
CA ASN A 109 -11.17 9.44 -2.02
C ASN A 109 -11.28 10.87 -2.56
N ASP A 110 -10.58 11.80 -1.90
CA ASP A 110 -10.62 13.24 -2.16
C ASP A 110 -9.47 13.75 -3.07
N PHE A 111 -8.74 12.85 -3.75
CA PHE A 111 -7.63 13.26 -4.63
C PHE A 111 -8.06 14.06 -5.87
N SER A 112 -9.32 13.94 -6.31
CA SER A 112 -9.86 14.70 -7.43
C SER A 112 -11.33 15.07 -7.17
N PRO A 113 -11.66 16.36 -7.00
CA PRO A 113 -13.04 16.82 -6.82
C PRO A 113 -13.95 16.55 -8.03
N GLN A 114 -13.42 16.12 -9.16
CA GLN A 114 -14.20 15.84 -10.37
C GLN A 114 -14.70 14.39 -10.44
N HIS A 115 -14.22 13.51 -9.58
CA HIS A 115 -14.53 12.08 -9.62
C HIS A 115 -15.15 11.61 -8.30
N GLU A 116 -16.36 11.06 -8.39
CA GLU A 116 -17.03 10.37 -7.27
C GLU A 116 -16.35 9.03 -7.04
N LYS A 117 -15.42 8.98 -6.10
CA LYS A 117 -14.66 7.75 -5.85
C LYS A 117 -14.65 7.38 -4.37
N CYS A 118 -15.07 6.15 -4.11
CA CYS A 118 -14.92 5.49 -2.83
C CYS A 118 -13.91 4.35 -3.00
N ASP A 119 -12.91 4.30 -2.14
CA ASP A 119 -11.87 3.27 -2.16
C ASP A 119 -11.76 2.63 -0.78
N LEU A 120 -10.98 1.54 -0.70
CA LEU A 120 -10.57 0.99 0.59
C LEU A 120 -9.75 2.03 1.37
N PRO A 121 -9.77 2.00 2.72
CA PRO A 121 -9.06 2.98 3.54
C PRO A 121 -7.53 2.91 3.43
N PHE A 122 -6.98 1.91 2.73
CA PHE A 122 -5.54 1.76 2.53
C PHE A 122 -5.00 2.83 1.58
N GLY A 123 -4.26 3.79 2.13
CA GLY A 123 -3.67 4.90 1.36
C GLY A 123 -4.52 6.16 1.29
N ILE A 124 -5.64 6.22 2.02
CA ILE A 124 -6.44 7.43 2.21
C ILE A 124 -6.26 7.93 3.64
N ASP A 125 -5.91 9.21 3.79
CA ASP A 125 -5.69 9.81 5.11
C ASP A 125 -7.02 10.22 5.77
N CYS A 126 -7.56 9.32 6.58
CA CYS A 126 -8.73 9.58 7.42
C CYS A 126 -8.39 10.21 8.78
N THR A 127 -7.13 10.54 9.07
CA THR A 127 -6.70 10.94 10.43
C THR A 127 -7.43 12.19 10.94
N LYS A 128 -7.83 13.08 10.03
CA LYS A 128 -8.56 14.31 10.36
C LYS A 128 -10.08 14.14 10.42
N ARG A 129 -10.60 13.06 9.84
CA ARG A 129 -12.02 12.73 9.71
C ARG A 129 -12.25 11.25 10.05
N PRO A 130 -11.98 10.82 11.30
CA PRO A 130 -11.88 9.40 11.64
C PRO A 130 -13.23 8.69 11.74
N GLU A 131 -14.34 9.43 11.75
CA GLU A 131 -15.66 8.81 11.90
C GLU A 131 -16.04 8.01 10.67
N LEU A 132 -16.87 7.00 10.88
CA LEU A 132 -17.41 6.14 9.82
C LEU A 132 -18.89 5.89 10.11
N GLN A 133 -19.65 5.53 9.08
CA GLN A 133 -21.01 5.04 9.26
C GLN A 133 -21.05 3.80 10.17
N LYS A 134 -22.24 3.43 10.64
CA LYS A 134 -22.41 2.21 11.44
C LYS A 134 -22.08 0.97 10.60
N PRO A 135 -21.26 0.03 11.11
CA PRO A 135 -20.91 -1.18 10.38
C PRO A 135 -22.14 -2.02 10.06
N GLN A 136 -22.15 -2.65 8.89
CA GLN A 136 -23.14 -3.62 8.47
C GLN A 136 -22.46 -4.99 8.35
N PRO A 137 -22.34 -5.74 9.46
CA PRO A 137 -21.60 -6.99 9.47
C PRO A 137 -22.37 -8.11 8.76
N SER A 138 -21.61 -9.03 8.17
CA SER A 138 -22.06 -10.29 7.58
C SER A 138 -21.04 -11.39 7.90
N PRO A 139 -21.29 -12.68 7.60
CA PRO A 139 -20.34 -13.75 7.92
C PRO A 139 -18.94 -13.45 7.35
N HIS A 140 -17.91 -13.48 8.21
CA HIS A 140 -16.50 -13.19 7.90
C HIS A 140 -16.18 -11.75 7.48
N CYS A 141 -17.19 -10.89 7.43
CA CYS A 141 -17.09 -9.51 6.95
C CYS A 141 -17.61 -8.55 8.03
N PRO A 142 -16.74 -8.00 8.89
CA PRO A 142 -17.11 -6.95 9.84
C PRO A 142 -17.77 -5.71 9.21
N ARG A 143 -17.48 -5.44 7.93
CA ARG A 143 -18.11 -4.42 7.07
C ARG A 143 -18.42 -5.04 5.71
N MET A 144 -19.33 -4.44 4.94
CA MET A 144 -19.71 -4.94 3.61
C MET A 144 -18.56 -5.01 2.60
N HIS A 145 -17.58 -4.11 2.71
CA HIS A 145 -16.38 -4.07 1.88
C HIS A 145 -15.12 -4.05 2.75
N GLY A 146 -14.06 -4.76 2.33
CA GLY A 146 -12.79 -4.70 3.04
C GLY A 146 -11.93 -5.96 2.91
N TYR A 147 -10.73 -5.89 3.49
CA TYR A 147 -9.90 -7.05 3.80
C TYR A 147 -9.87 -7.27 5.30
N PHE A 148 -10.21 -8.47 5.74
CA PHE A 148 -10.34 -8.80 7.17
C PHE A 148 -9.56 -10.05 7.51
N ALA A 149 -8.88 -10.06 8.65
CA ALA A 149 -8.15 -11.25 9.09
C ALA A 149 -9.11 -12.39 9.40
N HIS A 150 -8.58 -13.62 9.34
CA HIS A 150 -9.27 -14.79 9.82
C HIS A 150 -9.62 -14.68 11.32
N GLU A 151 -10.77 -15.23 11.73
CA GLU A 151 -11.28 -15.11 13.11
C GLU A 151 -10.38 -15.81 14.14
N ASP A 152 -9.82 -16.96 13.76
CA ASP A 152 -8.77 -17.60 14.57
C ASP A 152 -7.48 -16.77 14.48
N SER A 153 -7.13 -16.13 15.58
CA SER A 153 -5.89 -15.36 15.72
C SER A 153 -4.60 -16.14 15.39
N ARG A 154 -4.62 -17.48 15.48
CA ARG A 154 -3.50 -18.36 15.12
C ARG A 154 -3.38 -18.57 13.62
N ASN A 155 -4.44 -18.33 12.86
CA ASN A 155 -4.37 -18.26 11.41
C ASN A 155 -3.81 -16.89 11.04
N CYS A 156 -2.61 -16.89 10.47
CA CYS A 156 -1.82 -15.69 10.21
C CYS A 156 -1.76 -15.32 8.73
N ASP A 157 -1.93 -16.31 7.85
CA ASP A 157 -1.77 -16.18 6.42
C ASP A 157 -3.12 -16.11 5.69
N THR A 158 -4.23 -16.48 6.32
CA THR A 158 -5.55 -16.43 5.69
C THR A 158 -6.31 -15.16 6.06
N PHE A 159 -7.00 -14.59 5.08
CA PHE A 159 -7.86 -13.42 5.23
C PHE A 159 -9.06 -13.47 4.28
N TYR A 160 -10.03 -12.61 4.52
CA TYR A 160 -11.25 -12.49 3.73
C TYR A 160 -11.25 -11.19 2.94
N TYR A 161 -11.57 -11.29 1.65
CA TYR A 161 -11.88 -10.14 0.80
C TYR A 161 -13.39 -10.03 0.62
N CYS A 162 -13.97 -8.98 1.17
CA CYS A 162 -15.41 -8.74 1.18
C CYS A 162 -15.84 -7.71 0.13
N VAL A 163 -16.89 -8.06 -0.61
CA VAL A 163 -17.59 -7.17 -1.53
C VAL A 163 -19.09 -7.38 -1.32
N GLU A 164 -19.80 -6.32 -0.94
CA GLU A 164 -21.24 -6.37 -0.64
C GLU A 164 -21.61 -7.47 0.37
N GLY A 165 -20.76 -7.68 1.38
CA GLY A 165 -20.96 -8.67 2.44
C GLY A 165 -20.73 -10.13 2.00
N LYS A 166 -20.26 -10.35 0.77
CA LYS A 166 -19.81 -11.67 0.30
C LYS A 166 -18.29 -11.73 0.34
N TYR A 167 -17.74 -12.81 0.90
CA TYR A 167 -16.30 -12.97 1.05
C TYR A 167 -15.71 -13.97 0.05
N ASN A 168 -14.46 -13.72 -0.32
CA ASN A 168 -13.53 -14.74 -0.79
C ASN A 168 -12.47 -14.96 0.28
N MET A 169 -12.18 -16.22 0.60
CA MET A 169 -11.07 -16.57 1.48
C MET A 169 -9.78 -16.67 0.66
N ILE A 170 -8.74 -15.95 1.08
CA ILE A 170 -7.46 -15.84 0.38
C ILE A 170 -6.35 -16.21 1.36
N THR A 171 -5.42 -17.03 0.91
CA THR A 171 -4.21 -17.38 1.66
C THR A 171 -3.03 -16.58 1.09
N CYS A 172 -2.26 -15.96 1.97
CA CYS A 172 -1.03 -15.27 1.63
C CYS A 172 -0.01 -16.25 1.02
N PRO A 173 0.88 -15.77 0.14
CA PRO A 173 2.04 -16.55 -0.28
C PRO A 173 2.85 -17.07 0.91
N ASP A 174 3.48 -18.23 0.75
CA ASP A 174 4.21 -18.87 1.84
C ASP A 174 5.24 -17.96 2.49
N GLY A 175 5.24 -17.96 3.82
CA GLY A 175 6.14 -17.12 4.62
C GLY A 175 5.65 -15.69 4.85
N LEU A 176 4.49 -15.31 4.29
CA LEU A 176 3.85 -14.01 4.53
C LEU A 176 2.62 -14.13 5.44
N VAL A 177 2.30 -13.02 6.09
CA VAL A 177 1.21 -12.87 7.06
C VAL A 177 0.32 -11.71 6.61
N PHE A 178 -0.99 -11.87 6.72
CA PHE A 178 -1.91 -10.80 6.41
C PHE A 178 -1.79 -9.67 7.44
N SER A 179 -1.60 -8.44 6.97
CA SER A 179 -1.58 -7.24 7.80
C SER A 179 -2.87 -6.45 7.63
N GLU A 180 -3.72 -6.44 8.67
CA GLU A 180 -4.96 -5.64 8.69
C GLU A 180 -4.70 -4.14 8.51
N LYS A 181 -3.52 -3.66 8.91
CA LYS A 181 -3.15 -2.24 8.81
C LYS A 181 -2.95 -1.80 7.36
N THR A 182 -2.33 -2.66 6.54
CA THR A 182 -1.98 -2.33 5.15
C THR A 182 -2.91 -3.00 4.13
N GLY A 183 -3.71 -3.98 4.55
CA GLY A 183 -4.62 -4.73 3.69
C GLY A 183 -3.90 -5.69 2.73
N ILE A 184 -2.63 -5.99 2.99
CA ILE A 184 -1.79 -6.84 2.14
C ILE A 184 -1.01 -7.88 2.96
N CYS A 185 -0.50 -8.90 2.27
CA CYS A 185 0.40 -9.89 2.85
C CYS A 185 1.81 -9.31 2.97
N ASN A 186 2.33 -9.23 4.20
CA ASN A 186 3.65 -8.72 4.53
C ASN A 186 4.49 -9.76 5.25
N TRP A 187 5.78 -9.48 5.39
CA TRP A 187 6.64 -10.30 6.25
C TRP A 187 6.12 -10.27 7.69
N PRO A 188 6.24 -11.37 8.45
CA PRO A 188 5.68 -11.45 9.80
C PRO A 188 6.18 -10.32 10.73
N ASP A 189 7.44 -9.92 10.60
CA ASP A 189 8.05 -8.83 11.37
C ASP A 189 7.52 -7.43 11.00
N GLU A 190 7.06 -7.24 9.76
CA GLU A 190 6.49 -5.99 9.27
C GLU A 190 4.97 -5.92 9.47
N ALA A 191 4.28 -7.07 9.37
CA ALA A 191 2.85 -7.18 9.58
C ALA A 191 2.47 -6.85 11.03
N GLN A 192 3.37 -7.10 11.99
CA GLN A 192 3.20 -6.84 13.42
C GLN A 192 1.92 -7.43 14.02
N LYS A 193 1.40 -8.52 13.41
CA LYS A 193 0.23 -9.24 13.92
C LYS A 193 0.65 -10.04 15.16
N LYS A 194 -0.03 -9.77 16.28
CA LYS A 194 0.25 -10.42 17.57
C LYS A 194 0.11 -11.94 17.42
N GLY A 195 1.15 -12.68 17.84
CA GLY A 195 1.17 -14.15 17.77
C GLY A 195 1.54 -14.71 16.39
N CYS A 196 1.86 -13.87 15.42
CA CYS A 196 2.30 -14.25 14.08
C CYS A 196 3.72 -13.74 13.81
N GLY A 197 4.62 -13.81 14.80
CA GLY A 197 6.02 -13.43 14.61
C GLY A 197 6.79 -14.52 13.85
N SER A 198 7.86 -14.14 13.16
CA SER A 198 8.58 -15.08 12.29
C SER A 198 9.14 -16.29 13.03
N ARG A 199 9.65 -16.11 14.26
CA ARG A 199 10.26 -17.20 15.03
C ARG A 199 9.21 -18.20 15.48
N GLU A 200 8.04 -17.72 15.88
CA GLU A 200 6.91 -18.53 16.32
C GLU A 200 6.27 -19.29 15.16
N LEU A 201 6.13 -18.64 14.00
CA LEU A 201 5.51 -19.25 12.82
C LEU A 201 6.37 -20.34 12.19
N PHE A 202 7.68 -20.10 12.10
CA PHE A 202 8.58 -21.03 11.40
C PHE A 202 9.30 -22.00 12.33
N ASN A 203 9.16 -21.83 13.65
CA ASN A 203 9.91 -22.59 14.65
C ASN A 203 11.43 -22.65 14.35
N PHE A 204 11.95 -21.59 13.74
CA PHE A 204 13.34 -21.48 13.29
C PHE A 204 14.01 -20.29 13.97
N THR A 205 15.26 -20.48 14.39
CA THR A 205 16.09 -19.43 14.99
C THR A 205 17.35 -19.27 14.16
N CYS A 206 17.63 -18.03 13.76
CA CYS A 206 18.84 -17.69 13.02
C CYS A 206 20.09 -18.07 13.82
N PRO A 207 21.03 -18.81 13.21
CA PRO A 207 22.34 -19.05 13.79
C PRO A 207 23.06 -17.74 14.12
N LYS A 208 23.70 -17.70 15.29
CA LYS A 208 24.48 -16.53 15.72
C LYS A 208 25.73 -16.42 14.86
N VAL A 209 25.88 -15.27 14.23
CA VAL A 209 27.02 -14.91 13.38
C VAL A 209 27.57 -13.55 13.84
N ASP A 210 28.75 -13.18 13.33
CA ASP A 210 29.31 -11.85 13.55
C ASP A 210 28.56 -10.77 12.75
N ASP A 211 28.75 -9.51 13.12
CA ASP A 211 28.05 -8.38 12.51
C ASP A 211 28.30 -8.28 10.99
N SER A 212 29.50 -8.67 10.55
CA SER A 212 29.88 -8.62 9.14
C SER A 212 29.07 -9.61 8.30
N VAL A 213 28.84 -10.82 8.80
CA VAL A 213 28.00 -11.82 8.13
C VAL A 213 26.52 -11.48 8.32
N ALA A 214 26.10 -11.03 9.51
CA ALA A 214 24.72 -10.62 9.78
C ALA A 214 24.23 -9.55 8.79
N ALA A 215 25.10 -8.60 8.45
CA ALA A 215 24.83 -7.54 7.46
C ALA A 215 24.60 -8.08 6.04
N THR A 216 25.05 -9.29 5.72
CA THR A 216 24.80 -9.95 4.42
C THR A 216 23.49 -10.72 4.34
N HIS A 217 22.73 -10.77 5.44
CA HIS A 217 21.50 -11.55 5.58
C HIS A 217 21.69 -13.03 5.21
N PRO A 218 22.43 -13.79 6.06
CA PRO A 218 22.81 -15.16 5.73
C PRO A 218 21.58 -16.04 5.52
N ARG A 219 21.76 -17.06 4.69
CA ARG A 219 20.69 -17.97 4.26
C ARG A 219 20.96 -19.38 4.74
N TYR A 220 19.91 -20.06 5.21
CA TYR A 220 19.99 -21.39 5.79
C TYR A 220 18.89 -22.29 5.21
N PRO A 221 19.17 -23.58 4.94
CA PRO A 221 18.16 -24.49 4.42
C PRO A 221 17.01 -24.68 5.42
N ASP A 222 15.81 -24.91 4.89
CA ASP A 222 14.74 -25.51 5.67
C ASP A 222 14.98 -27.03 5.72
N THR A 223 15.02 -27.61 6.92
CA THR A 223 15.35 -29.03 7.10
C THR A 223 14.19 -29.96 6.76
N GLU A 224 12.96 -29.43 6.76
CA GLU A 224 11.75 -30.20 6.51
C GLU A 224 11.25 -30.03 5.07
N ASP A 225 11.71 -28.99 4.37
CA ASP A 225 11.26 -28.66 3.02
C ASP A 225 12.39 -28.14 2.14
N CYS A 226 12.93 -29.01 1.29
CA CYS A 226 14.01 -28.69 0.37
C CYS A 226 13.72 -27.50 -0.55
N GLN A 227 12.45 -27.18 -0.84
CA GLN A 227 12.11 -26.03 -1.66
C GLN A 227 12.35 -24.71 -0.93
N TYR A 228 12.28 -24.69 0.40
CA TYR A 228 12.37 -23.46 1.19
C TYR A 228 13.72 -23.30 1.90
N PHE A 229 14.00 -22.06 2.26
CA PHE A 229 15.14 -21.65 3.04
C PHE A 229 14.78 -20.40 3.85
N TYR A 230 15.58 -20.11 4.87
CA TYR A 230 15.43 -18.93 5.71
C TYR A 230 16.45 -17.87 5.33
N VAL A 231 16.00 -16.64 5.12
CA VAL A 231 16.84 -15.44 5.07
C VAL A 231 16.84 -14.81 6.45
N CYS A 232 18.00 -14.70 7.08
CA CYS A 232 18.13 -14.09 8.41
C CYS A 232 18.44 -12.60 8.28
N VAL A 233 17.40 -11.77 8.32
CA VAL A 233 17.53 -10.30 8.26
C VAL A 233 18.30 -9.83 9.50
N ASN A 234 19.39 -9.11 9.25
CA ASN A 234 20.39 -8.68 10.23
C ASN A 234 20.87 -9.82 11.16
N GLY A 235 20.86 -11.07 10.70
CA GLY A 235 21.26 -12.23 11.50
C GLY A 235 20.27 -12.65 12.61
N GLU A 236 19.13 -11.98 12.75
CA GLU A 236 18.23 -12.19 13.89
C GLU A 236 16.81 -12.63 13.52
N ILE A 237 16.27 -12.09 12.42
CA ILE A 237 14.86 -12.26 12.05
C ILE A 237 14.78 -13.21 10.86
N PRO A 238 14.25 -14.43 11.03
CA PRO A 238 14.11 -15.35 9.91
C PRO A 238 12.94 -14.94 9.02
N ARG A 239 13.15 -14.95 7.71
CA ARG A 239 12.09 -14.86 6.70
C ARG A 239 12.15 -16.10 5.83
N ARG A 240 11.10 -16.92 5.84
CA ARG A 240 11.01 -18.11 4.98
C ARG A 240 10.85 -17.67 3.53
N SER A 241 11.59 -18.28 2.62
CA SER A 241 11.58 -17.99 1.19
C SER A 241 11.68 -19.28 0.40
N GLY A 242 11.06 -19.33 -0.76
CA GLY A 242 11.00 -20.52 -1.61
C GLY A 242 11.84 -20.40 -2.87
N CYS A 243 12.47 -21.50 -3.25
CA CYS A 243 12.95 -21.73 -4.60
C CYS A 243 11.77 -21.98 -5.56
N LYS A 244 12.03 -21.90 -6.86
CA LYS A 244 11.02 -22.25 -7.86
C LYS A 244 10.65 -23.73 -7.74
N LEU A 245 9.44 -24.07 -8.18
CA LEU A 245 9.01 -25.47 -8.27
C LEU A 245 10.05 -26.30 -9.05
N GLY A 246 10.45 -27.44 -8.50
CA GLY A 246 11.51 -28.32 -9.04
C GLY A 246 12.94 -27.96 -8.59
N GLN A 247 13.13 -26.80 -7.96
CA GLN A 247 14.41 -26.39 -7.37
C GLN A 247 14.43 -26.62 -5.86
N ALA A 248 15.62 -26.76 -5.31
CA ALA A 248 15.88 -26.81 -3.88
C ALA A 248 17.04 -25.88 -3.51
N PHE A 249 17.10 -25.48 -2.24
CA PHE A 249 18.15 -24.62 -1.74
C PHE A 249 19.44 -25.42 -1.50
N ASP A 250 20.53 -25.05 -2.18
CA ASP A 250 21.87 -25.60 -1.97
C ASP A 250 22.63 -24.74 -0.95
N GLU A 251 22.83 -25.27 0.25
CA GLU A 251 23.56 -24.59 1.32
C GLU A 251 25.03 -24.32 0.95
N ARG A 252 25.68 -25.20 0.16
CA ARG A 252 27.10 -25.03 -0.21
C ARG A 252 27.33 -23.81 -1.07
N THR A 253 26.35 -23.47 -1.92
CA THR A 253 26.42 -22.29 -2.79
C THR A 253 25.59 -21.12 -2.27
N GLY A 254 24.72 -21.36 -1.29
CA GLY A 254 23.75 -20.42 -0.76
C GLY A 254 22.74 -19.99 -1.81
N LYS A 255 22.34 -20.86 -2.75
CA LYS A 255 21.47 -20.52 -3.89
C LYS A 255 20.52 -21.67 -4.21
N CYS A 256 19.44 -21.36 -4.91
CA CYS A 256 18.59 -22.40 -5.49
C CYS A 256 19.26 -23.04 -6.71
N ASP A 257 19.27 -24.37 -6.76
CA ASP A 257 19.58 -25.17 -7.96
C ASP A 257 18.55 -26.29 -8.10
N TRP A 258 18.61 -27.05 -9.18
CA TRP A 258 17.72 -28.19 -9.41
C TRP A 258 17.89 -29.24 -8.32
N ALA A 259 16.76 -29.67 -7.74
CA ALA A 259 16.76 -30.58 -6.61
C ALA A 259 17.60 -31.84 -6.87
N ARG A 260 17.56 -32.38 -8.10
CA ARG A 260 18.35 -33.55 -8.53
C ARG A 260 19.87 -33.42 -8.39
N LYS A 261 20.40 -32.19 -8.33
CA LYS A 261 21.85 -31.92 -8.18
C LYS A 261 22.28 -31.81 -6.70
N ILE A 262 21.32 -31.65 -5.81
CA ILE A 262 21.52 -31.48 -4.37
C ILE A 262 21.33 -32.87 -3.74
N PRO A 263 22.40 -33.56 -3.30
CA PRO A 263 22.32 -34.97 -2.90
C PRO A 263 21.22 -35.27 -1.87
N GLU A 264 21.06 -34.38 -0.89
CA GLU A 264 20.06 -34.47 0.19
C GLU A 264 18.62 -34.25 -0.31
N CYS A 265 18.44 -33.50 -1.39
CA CYS A 265 17.14 -33.13 -1.95
C CYS A 265 16.84 -33.80 -3.30
N LYS A 266 17.70 -34.70 -3.76
CA LYS A 266 17.63 -35.31 -5.10
C LYS A 266 16.26 -35.94 -5.40
N ASP A 267 15.66 -36.50 -4.36
CA ASP A 267 14.44 -37.28 -4.44
C ASP A 267 13.21 -36.52 -3.90
N TRP A 268 13.37 -35.25 -3.51
CA TRP A 268 12.34 -34.43 -2.86
C TRP A 268 11.02 -34.33 -3.65
N TYR A 269 11.11 -34.14 -4.97
CA TYR A 269 9.93 -33.96 -5.82
C TYR A 269 9.36 -35.25 -6.40
N LYS A 270 9.94 -36.44 -6.13
CA LYS A 270 9.52 -37.69 -6.80
C LYS A 270 8.05 -38.06 -6.59
N ASP A 271 7.47 -37.66 -5.47
CA ASP A 271 6.06 -37.91 -5.15
C ASP A 271 5.13 -36.74 -5.54
N GLN A 272 5.69 -35.61 -5.99
CA GLN A 272 4.97 -34.39 -6.34
C GLN A 272 4.92 -34.12 -7.85
N LEU A 273 5.97 -34.52 -8.57
CA LEU A 273 6.17 -34.29 -9.99
C LEU A 273 6.74 -35.55 -10.65
N THR A 274 6.31 -35.80 -11.88
CA THR A 274 6.94 -36.81 -12.74
C THR A 274 8.32 -36.35 -13.21
N ASP A 275 9.17 -37.32 -13.60
CA ASP A 275 10.49 -37.03 -14.15
C ASP A 275 10.39 -36.14 -15.42
N GLU A 276 9.35 -36.36 -16.23
CA GLU A 276 9.07 -35.55 -17.42
C GLU A 276 8.65 -34.11 -17.07
N GLU A 277 7.83 -33.91 -16.04
CA GLU A 277 7.45 -32.57 -15.58
C GLU A 277 8.65 -31.81 -15.01
N LEU A 278 9.49 -32.49 -14.23
CA LEU A 278 10.70 -31.89 -13.68
C LEU A 278 11.70 -31.52 -14.79
N ASP A 279 11.86 -32.38 -15.81
CA ASP A 279 12.70 -32.06 -16.96
C ASP A 279 12.13 -30.89 -17.78
N ALA A 280 10.80 -30.82 -17.95
CA ALA A 280 10.16 -29.69 -18.64
C ALA A 280 10.32 -28.36 -17.89
N LEU A 281 10.41 -28.39 -16.55
CA LEU A 281 10.71 -27.20 -15.74
C LEU A 281 12.17 -26.75 -15.93
N GLU A 282 13.10 -27.70 -16.02
CA GLU A 282 14.53 -27.41 -16.22
C GLU A 282 14.87 -26.99 -17.64
N ASN A 283 14.21 -27.61 -18.61
CA ASN A 283 14.42 -27.45 -20.03
C ASN A 283 13.10 -27.02 -20.70
N PRO A 284 12.64 -25.78 -20.46
CA PRO A 284 11.35 -25.34 -20.97
C PRO A 284 11.35 -25.38 -22.51
N PRO A 285 10.31 -25.94 -23.14
CA PRO A 285 10.23 -26.03 -24.58
C PRO A 285 10.23 -24.63 -25.23
N PRO A 286 10.77 -24.48 -26.44
CA PRO A 286 10.81 -23.21 -27.13
C PRO A 286 9.40 -22.66 -27.31
N LYS A 287 9.17 -21.41 -26.88
CA LYS A 287 7.87 -20.75 -27.02
C LYS A 287 7.44 -20.74 -28.49
N PRO A 288 6.21 -21.17 -28.83
CA PRO A 288 5.74 -21.12 -30.21
C PRO A 288 5.79 -19.67 -30.72
N LYS A 289 6.39 -19.46 -31.90
CA LYS A 289 6.43 -18.13 -32.53
C LYS A 289 5.00 -17.68 -32.85
N PRO A 290 4.62 -16.43 -32.55
CA PRO A 290 3.33 -15.91 -32.97
C PRO A 290 3.24 -15.95 -34.50
N ALA A 291 2.30 -16.72 -35.02
CA ALA A 291 2.01 -16.78 -36.45
C ALA A 291 1.25 -15.50 -36.86
N GLY A 292 1.98 -14.47 -37.29
CA GLY A 292 1.34 -13.26 -37.80
C GLY A 292 2.24 -12.03 -37.89
N GLY A 293 3.20 -12.02 -38.82
CA GLY A 293 3.95 -10.83 -39.22
C GLY A 293 3.91 -10.67 -40.74
N GLY A 294 2.95 -9.88 -41.23
CA GLY A 294 2.68 -9.67 -42.64
C GLY A 294 3.85 -9.06 -43.43
N GLN A 295 4.10 -9.68 -44.59
CA GLN A 295 4.63 -9.15 -45.86
C GLN A 295 5.57 -7.92 -45.82
N ASN A 296 6.85 -8.21 -46.04
CA ASN A 296 7.88 -7.26 -46.50
C ASN A 296 7.45 -6.50 -47.78
N ARG A 297 7.19 -5.19 -47.67
CA ARG A 297 7.17 -4.27 -48.83
C ARG A 297 8.60 -3.87 -49.20
N ARG A 298 9.10 -4.46 -50.29
CA ARG A 298 10.33 -4.06 -50.99
C ARG A 298 10.25 -2.59 -51.44
N LYS A 299 11.19 -1.75 -51.00
CA LYS A 299 11.37 -0.37 -51.49
C LYS A 299 12.04 -0.40 -52.87
N GLY A 300 11.37 0.18 -53.86
CA GLY A 300 11.87 0.34 -55.22
C GLY A 300 12.88 1.48 -55.35
N SER A 301 13.80 1.28 -56.29
CA SER A 301 14.87 2.19 -56.74
C SER A 301 14.32 3.49 -57.35
N ARG A 302 15.04 4.59 -57.14
CA ARG A 302 14.74 5.93 -57.69
C ARG A 302 15.48 6.12 -59.02
N PRO A 303 14.83 6.57 -60.11
CA PRO A 303 15.54 6.94 -61.33
C PRO A 303 16.09 8.39 -61.26
N THR A 304 17.23 8.52 -61.93
CA THR A 304 18.03 9.67 -62.40
C THR A 304 17.45 11.07 -62.26
#